data_AF-A0A506UFS2-F1
#
_entry.id   AF-A0A506UFS2-F1
#
_cell.length_a   1.000
_cell.length_b   1.000
_cell.length_c   1.000
_cell.angle_alpha   90.00
_cell.angle_beta   90.00
_cell.angle_gamma   90.00
#
_symmetry.space_group_name_H-M   'P 1'
#
loop_
_entity.id
_entity.type
_entity.pdbx_description
1 polymer ?
#
loop_
_entity_poly.entity_id
_entity_poly.type
_entity_poly.pdbx_seq_one_letter_code
_entity_poly.pdbx_strand_id
1 'polypeptide(L)' 'MPHVMVKVVEGKSEEAKARLARKIVDDVTECFGNGEDEISVSIEEFPKARWKEAVYDPEIVGRSDILYKKPGYEL' A
#
# COMPACT_ATOMS: atom_id res chain seq x y z
N MET A 1 -17.00 0.30 -3.36
CA MET A 1 -16.24 0.29 -2.08
C MET A 1 -14.84 -0.36 -2.18
N PRO A 2 -13.82 0.37 -2.66
CA PRO A 2 -12.42 -0.07 -2.67
C PRO A 2 -11.73 0.03 -1.29
N HIS A 3 -10.82 -0.91 -1.01
CA HIS A 3 -9.85 -0.78 0.09
C HIS A 3 -8.43 -0.83 -0.45
N VAL A 4 -7.59 0.11 -0.04
CA VAL A 4 -6.16 0.14 -0.35
C VAL A 4 -5.35 0.00 0.93
N MET A 5 -4.43 -0.96 0.95
CA MET A 5 -3.48 -1.16 2.05
C MET A 5 -2.07 -0.85 1.58
N VAL A 6 -1.41 0.06 2.29
CA VAL A 6 0.01 0.36 2.08
C VAL A 6 0.81 -0.27 3.21
N LYS A 7 1.56 -1.32 2.91
CA LYS A 7 2.58 -1.86 3.81
C LYS A 7 3.91 -1.15 3.51
N VAL A 8 4.58 -0.63 4.54
CA VAL A 8 5.82 0.14 4.36
C VAL A 8 6.82 -0.17 5.48
N VAL A 9 8.11 0.03 5.22
CA VAL A 9 9.12 0.02 6.28
C VAL A 9 8.95 1.26 7.15
N GLU A 10 9.04 1.07 8.47
CA GLU A 10 8.88 2.11 9.49
C GLU A 10 9.74 3.37 9.28
N GLY A 11 9.24 4.49 9.79
CA GLY A 11 9.96 5.77 9.84
C GLY A 11 9.35 6.86 8.94
N LYS A 12 8.08 6.73 8.55
CA LYS A 12 7.35 7.80 7.84
C LYS A 12 6.63 8.69 8.85
N SER A 13 6.65 10.01 8.64
CA SER A 13 5.89 10.92 9.50
C SER A 13 4.38 10.77 9.28
N GLU A 14 3.58 11.13 10.28
CA GLU A 14 2.11 11.11 10.17
C GLU A 14 1.62 12.03 9.05
N GLU A 15 2.24 13.19 8.84
CA GLU A 15 1.87 14.11 7.76
C GLU A 15 2.14 13.50 6.38
N ALA A 16 3.23 12.73 6.25
CA ALA A 16 3.51 12.01 5.01
C ALA A 16 2.50 10.89 4.75
N LYS A 17 2.11 10.15 5.80
CA LYS A 17 1.09 9.10 5.72
C LYS A 17 -0.28 9.67 5.36
N ALA A 18 -0.71 10.76 6.02
CA ALA A 18 -1.97 11.44 5.72
C ALA A 18 -2.01 12.00 4.28
N ARG A 19 -0.91 12.63 3.84
CA ARG A 19 -0.80 13.13 2.46
C ARG A 19 -0.87 12.00 1.44
N LEU A 20 -0.21 10.86 1.69
CA LEU A 20 -0.27 9.70 0.80
C LEU A 20 -1.70 9.13 0.73
N ALA A 21 -2.35 8.96 1.87
CA ALA A 21 -3.72 8.46 1.93
C ALA A 21 -4.69 9.33 1.11
N ARG A 22 -4.56 10.66 1.21
CA ARG A 22 -5.39 11.57 0.39
C ARG A 22 -5.17 11.37 -1.11
N LYS A 23 -3.91 11.30 -1.56
CA LYS A 23 -3.60 11.10 -2.99
C LYS A 23 -4.11 9.76 -3.51
N ILE A 24 -4.05 8.70 -2.70
CA ILE A 24 -4.62 7.39 -3.07
C ILE A 24 -6.14 7.49 -3.25
N VAL A 25 -6.85 8.17 -2.34
CA VAL A 25 -8.31 8.38 -2.47
C VAL A 25 -8.63 9.16 -3.74
N ASP A 26 -7.90 10.23 -4.02
CA ASP A 26 -8.07 11.04 -5.23
C ASP A 26 -7.86 10.17 -6.50
N ASP A 27 -6.75 9.41 -6.57
CA ASP A 27 -6.43 8.57 -7.74
C ASP A 27 -7.45 7.43 -7.94
N VAL A 28 -7.91 6.79 -6.85
CA VAL A 28 -8.94 5.73 -6.93
C VAL A 28 -10.28 6.31 -7.38
N THR A 29 -10.64 7.49 -6.88
CA THR A 29 -11.85 8.22 -7.33
C THR A 29 -11.76 8.50 -8.83
N GLU A 30 -10.64 9.03 -9.30
CA GLU A 30 -10.42 9.35 -10.72
C GLU A 30 -10.45 8.10 -11.61
N CYS A 31 -9.74 7.05 -11.21
CA CYS A 31 -9.56 5.86 -12.05
C CYS A 31 -10.79 4.93 -12.04
N PHE A 32 -11.45 4.77 -10.89
CA PHE A 32 -12.54 3.78 -10.71
C PHE A 32 -13.93 4.42 -10.60
N GLY A 33 -14.03 5.75 -10.48
CA GLY A 33 -15.30 6.48 -10.42
C GLY A 33 -16.08 6.32 -9.11
N ASN A 34 -15.44 5.85 -8.05
CA ASN A 34 -16.04 5.70 -6.72
C ASN A 34 -16.18 7.04 -6.00
N GLY A 35 -17.18 7.17 -5.13
CA GLY A 35 -17.24 8.27 -4.16
C GLY A 35 -16.14 8.16 -3.11
N GLU A 36 -15.65 9.29 -2.59
CA GLU A 36 -14.61 9.30 -1.55
C GLU A 36 -15.04 8.52 -0.28
N ASP A 37 -16.34 8.56 0.04
CA ASP A 37 -16.96 7.87 1.17
C ASP A 37 -17.01 6.34 1.03
N GLU A 38 -16.80 5.82 -0.18
CA GLU A 38 -16.68 4.39 -0.44
C GLU A 38 -15.25 3.85 -0.34
N ILE A 39 -14.25 4.72 -0.20
CA ILE A 39 -12.83 4.35 -0.28
C ILE A 39 -12.23 4.37 1.12
N SER A 40 -11.51 3.30 1.45
CA SER A 40 -10.75 3.22 2.70
C SER A 40 -9.27 2.96 2.43
N VAL A 41 -8.39 3.60 3.19
CA VAL A 41 -6.94 3.44 3.09
C VAL A 41 -6.36 3.08 4.46
N SER A 42 -5.59 2.00 4.52
CA SER A 42 -4.77 1.64 5.68
C SER A 42 -3.29 1.78 5.34
N ILE A 43 -2.48 2.24 6.32
CA ILE A 43 -1.03 2.29 6.20
C ILE A 43 -0.43 1.57 7.41
N GLU A 44 0.29 0.48 7.15
CA GLU A 44 0.89 -0.38 8.18
C GLU A 44 2.42 -0.35 8.06
N GLU A 45 3.08 -0.07 9.18
CA GLU A 45 4.54 0.02 9.26
C GLU A 45 5.13 -1.28 9.80
N PHE A 46 6.19 -1.75 9.13
CA PHE A 46 6.93 -2.95 9.50
C PHE A 46 8.40 -2.60 9.77
N PRO A 47 9.02 -3.16 10.83
CA PRO A 47 10.46 -3.10 10.99
C PRO A 47 11.17 -3.72 9.80
N LYS A 48 12.27 -3.10 9.35
CA LYS A 48 13.03 -3.59 8.18
C LYS A 48 13.45 -5.06 8.33
N ALA A 49 13.83 -5.47 9.54
CA ALA A 49 14.23 -6.85 9.85
C ALA A 49 13.11 -7.89 9.65
N ARG A 50 11.84 -7.47 9.71
CA ARG A 50 10.67 -8.34 9.52
C ARG A 50 10.06 -8.25 8.12
N TRP A 51 10.52 -7.31 7.29
CA TRP A 51 9.92 -7.03 5.99
C TRP A 51 9.87 -8.27 5.07
N LYS A 52 10.94 -9.06 5.06
CA LYS A 52 11.02 -10.24 4.19
C LYS A 52 9.92 -11.25 4.50
N GLU A 53 9.86 -11.70 5.75
CA GLU A 53 8.94 -12.73 6.21
C GLU A 53 7.48 -12.22 6.28
N ALA A 54 7.27 -10.95 6.65
CA ALA A 54 5.93 -10.41 6.85
C ALA A 54 5.27 -9.86 5.58
N VAL A 55 6.06 -9.45 4.58
CA VAL A 55 5.52 -8.75 3.38
C VAL A 55 6.11 -9.28 2.09
N TYR A 56 7.44 -9.32 1.93
CA TYR A 56 8.05 -9.64 0.64
C TYR A 56 7.70 -11.06 0.17
N ASP A 57 7.97 -12.06 1.00
CA ASP A 57 7.72 -13.45 0.64
C ASP A 57 6.21 -13.73 0.46
N PRO A 58 5.31 -13.39 1.42
CA PRO A 58 3.88 -13.74 1.29
C PRO A 58 3.09 -12.86 0.32
N GLU A 59 3.37 -11.56 0.22
CA GLU A 59 2.50 -10.62 -0.51
C GLU A 59 3.09 -10.14 -1.83
N ILE A 60 4.41 -10.15 -2.00
CA ILE A 60 5.06 -9.71 -3.24
C ILE A 60 5.41 -10.92 -4.12
N VAL A 61 6.13 -11.90 -3.57
CA VAL A 61 6.48 -13.13 -4.29
C VAL A 61 5.25 -14.05 -4.37
N GLY A 62 4.61 -14.31 -3.23
CA GLY A 62 3.48 -15.25 -3.10
C GLY A 62 2.20 -14.83 -3.84
N ARG A 63 2.08 -13.56 -4.24
CA ARG A 63 0.91 -13.00 -4.96
C ARG A 63 1.31 -12.25 -6.22
N SER A 64 2.40 -12.68 -6.85
CA SER A 64 2.96 -12.05 -8.04
C SER A 64 2.03 -12.03 -9.26
N ASP A 65 0.99 -12.88 -9.27
CA ASP A 65 -0.04 -12.99 -10.31
C ASP A 65 -1.02 -11.80 -10.33
N ILE A 66 -1.26 -11.18 -9.18
CA ILE A 66 -2.15 -10.00 -9.05
C ILE A 66 -1.36 -8.70 -8.87
N LEU A 67 -0.03 -8.75 -8.97
CA LEU A 67 0.83 -7.60 -8.77
C LEU A 67 0.96 -6.78 -10.06
N TYR A 68 0.18 -5.69 -10.16
CA TYR A 68 0.22 -4.78 -11.31
C TYR A 68 1.54 -3.98 -11.42
N LYS A 69 2.31 -3.87 -10.33
CA LYS A 69 3.63 -3.21 -10.28
C LYS A 69 4.64 -4.07 -9.52
N LYS A 70 5.60 -4.69 -10.23
CA LYS A 70 6.68 -5.49 -9.64
C LYS A 70 7.72 -4.62 -8.92
N PRO A 71 8.36 -5.11 -7.84
CA PRO A 71 9.47 -4.41 -7.21
C PRO A 71 10.69 -4.37 -8.15
N GLY A 72 11.51 -3.33 -8.03
CA GLY A 72 12.82 -3.25 -8.70
C GLY A 72 13.96 -3.85 -7.86
N TYR A 73 13.65 -4.64 -6.84
CA TYR A 73 14.60 -5.21 -5.88
C TYR A 73 14.23 -6.66 -5.55
N GLU A 74 15.22 -7.42 -5.08
CA GLU A 74 15.07 -8.80 -4.62
C GLU A 74 15.63 -8.93 -3.20
N LEU A 75 14.98 -9.77 -2.37
CA LEU A 75 15.31 -10.00 -0.96
C LEU A 75 15.31 -11.49 -0.63
#